data_AF-A0A5C7T9D2-F1
#
_entry.id   AF-A0A5C7T9D2-F1
#
_cell.length_a   1.000
_cell.length_b   1.000
_cell.length_c   1.000
_cell.angle_alpha   90.00
_cell.angle_beta   90.00
_cell.angle_gamma   90.00
#
_symmetry.space_group_name_H-M   'P 1'
#
loop_
_entity.id
_entity.type
_entity.pdbx_description
1 polymer ?
#
loop_
_entity_poly.entity_id
_entity_poly.type
_entity_poly.pdbx_seq_one_letter_code
_entity_poly.pdbx_strand_id
1 'polypeptide(L)'
;MHTDTTRENPQAVAPQPSETSLDLAATAPGQLRVIKRNGTVVPYTDDKITVAITKAFLAVEGGNAAASSRIHETVARLTEQVTATFKRRMPSGGTIHIEEIQDQVELALMRAGEQKVARDYVIYREARAQARKSGAADVAQPHPSIRVTRADGSVQALDMGRLQTIIREACEGLAEVDGALIESETLKNLYDGVAEKDVNTALVMTARTLVEREPNYSYVTARLLMDNIRAEALGFLGIASSATHHEMADLYAKALPAYVEKGVEFELLDAKLKDYDLAKLGAALNHERDQQFTYLGLQTLYDRYFI
;
A
#
# COMPACT_ATOMS: atom_id res chain seq x y z
N MET A 1 -69.66 13.42 -36.17
CA MET A 1 -69.15 13.21 -34.81
C MET A 1 -67.64 13.08 -34.93
N HIS A 2 -66.92 14.13 -34.56
CA HIS A 2 -65.46 14.20 -34.69
C HIS A 2 -64.78 13.63 -33.45
N THR A 3 -63.71 12.87 -33.69
CA THR A 3 -62.80 12.26 -32.73
C THR A 3 -61.85 13.31 -32.17
N ASP A 4 -61.85 13.50 -30.85
CA ASP A 4 -60.87 14.33 -30.13
C ASP A 4 -59.76 13.45 -29.56
N THR A 5 -58.53 13.76 -29.96
CA THR A 5 -57.27 13.15 -29.53
C THR A 5 -56.76 13.84 -28.26
N THR A 6 -56.79 13.16 -27.12
CA THR A 6 -56.09 13.60 -25.90
C THR A 6 -54.79 12.80 -25.75
N ARG A 7 -53.64 13.46 -25.93
CA ARG A 7 -52.31 12.92 -25.63
C ARG A 7 -52.04 13.09 -24.13
N GLU A 8 -51.93 11.99 -23.39
CA GLU A 8 -51.36 11.98 -22.04
C GLU A 8 -49.83 12.14 -22.11
N ASN A 9 -49.32 13.00 -21.23
CA ASN A 9 -47.92 13.38 -21.08
C ASN A 9 -47.32 12.63 -19.88
N PRO A 10 -46.36 11.70 -20.04
CA PRO A 10 -45.68 11.10 -18.89
C PRO A 10 -44.67 12.09 -18.30
N GLN A 11 -44.74 12.27 -16.99
CA GLN A 11 -43.86 13.09 -16.17
C GLN A 11 -42.38 12.83 -16.48
N ALA A 12 -41.66 13.90 -16.85
CA ALA A 12 -40.21 13.90 -16.97
C ALA A 12 -39.57 13.80 -15.57
N VAL A 13 -38.94 12.65 -15.29
CA VAL A 13 -38.03 12.48 -14.16
C VAL A 13 -36.80 13.35 -14.41
N ALA A 14 -36.51 14.27 -13.50
CA ALA A 14 -35.30 15.10 -13.56
C ALA A 14 -34.05 14.19 -13.49
N PRO A 15 -33.08 14.32 -14.40
CA PRO A 15 -31.89 13.49 -14.38
C PRO A 15 -31.03 13.82 -13.14
N GLN A 16 -30.74 12.81 -12.33
CA GLN A 16 -29.67 12.87 -11.33
C GLN A 16 -28.33 13.09 -12.05
N PRO A 17 -27.43 13.94 -11.51
CA PRO A 17 -26.14 14.17 -12.14
C PRO A 17 -25.30 12.89 -12.12
N SER A 18 -24.92 12.43 -13.31
CA SER A 18 -24.03 11.28 -13.51
C SER A 18 -22.62 11.59 -12.99
N GLU A 19 -21.92 10.57 -12.47
CA GLU A 19 -20.56 10.68 -11.92
C GLU A 19 -19.57 11.35 -12.90
N THR A 20 -19.81 11.22 -14.21
CA THR A 20 -19.02 11.85 -15.28
C THR A 20 -19.08 13.39 -15.26
N SER A 21 -20.14 13.99 -14.69
CA SER A 21 -20.28 15.45 -14.57
C SER A 21 -19.45 16.04 -13.42
N LEU A 22 -19.07 15.23 -12.43
CA LEU A 22 -18.16 15.62 -11.34
C LEU A 22 -16.71 15.74 -11.83
N ASP A 23 -16.29 14.87 -12.76
CA ASP A 23 -14.93 14.86 -13.32
C ASP A 23 -14.64 16.05 -14.26
N LEU A 24 -15.65 16.52 -15.01
CA LEU A 24 -15.51 17.70 -15.88
C LEU A 24 -15.63 19.04 -15.11
N ALA A 25 -16.34 19.07 -13.98
CA ALA A 25 -16.35 20.21 -13.07
C ALA A 25 -15.05 20.32 -12.25
N ALA A 26 -14.26 19.24 -12.18
CA ALA A 26 -13.00 19.15 -11.45
C ALA A 26 -11.80 19.84 -12.15
N THR A 27 -12.01 20.62 -13.21
CA THR A 27 -10.96 21.40 -13.91
C THR A 27 -11.25 22.91 -14.05
N ALA A 28 -12.32 23.43 -13.45
CA ALA A 28 -12.63 24.88 -13.47
C ALA A 28 -11.52 25.75 -12.81
N PRO A 29 -11.09 26.88 -13.43
CA PRO A 29 -10.12 27.82 -12.86
C PRO A 29 -10.67 28.58 -11.65
N GLY A 30 -9.82 28.90 -10.65
CA GLY A 30 -10.17 29.78 -9.52
C GLY A 30 -10.58 29.09 -8.20
N GLN A 31 -10.61 27.75 -8.13
CA GLN A 31 -10.99 27.02 -6.91
C GLN A 31 -9.81 26.27 -6.29
N LEU A 32 -9.78 26.21 -4.95
CA LEU A 32 -8.83 25.38 -4.20
C LEU A 32 -9.29 23.91 -4.21
N ARG A 33 -8.36 23.00 -4.51
CA ARG A 33 -8.58 21.55 -4.49
C ARG A 33 -7.56 20.85 -3.62
N VAL A 34 -7.94 19.72 -3.05
CA VAL A 34 -7.09 18.91 -2.18
C VAL A 34 -6.78 17.59 -2.85
N ILE A 35 -5.50 17.30 -3.01
CA ILE A 35 -5.01 15.98 -3.42
C ILE A 35 -4.97 15.11 -2.16
N LYS A 36 -5.85 14.10 -2.10
CA LYS A 36 -5.88 13.12 -1.03
C LYS A 36 -4.68 12.16 -1.15
N ARG A 37 -4.41 11.43 -0.06
CA ARG A 37 -3.31 10.45 0.04
C ARG A 37 -3.36 9.33 -1.01
N ASN A 38 -4.53 9.05 -1.57
CA ASN A 38 -4.76 8.05 -2.62
C ASN A 38 -4.71 8.64 -4.05
N GLY A 39 -4.23 9.86 -4.23
CA GLY A 39 -4.15 10.54 -5.52
C GLY A 39 -5.46 11.18 -6.01
N THR A 40 -6.60 10.91 -5.36
CA THR A 40 -7.88 11.53 -5.75
C THR A 40 -7.92 13.01 -5.42
N VAL A 41 -8.45 13.81 -6.34
CA VAL A 41 -8.60 15.26 -6.17
C VAL A 41 -10.02 15.56 -5.72
N VAL A 42 -10.16 16.30 -4.63
CA VAL A 42 -11.48 16.73 -4.12
C VAL A 42 -11.55 18.24 -3.93
N PRO A 43 -12.75 18.85 -3.93
CA PRO A 43 -12.91 20.24 -3.56
C PRO A 43 -12.41 20.52 -2.14
N TYR A 44 -11.76 21.67 -1.94
CA TYR A 44 -11.40 22.15 -0.61
C TYR A 44 -12.66 22.53 0.18
N THR A 45 -12.79 22.03 1.41
CA THR A 45 -13.94 22.28 2.29
C THR A 45 -13.47 22.57 3.71
N ASP A 46 -13.85 23.73 4.25
CA ASP A 46 -13.50 24.17 5.60
C ASP A 46 -14.03 23.21 6.68
N ASP A 47 -15.20 22.60 6.43
CA ASP A 47 -15.85 21.65 7.33
C ASP A 47 -14.94 20.49 7.74
N LYS A 48 -14.09 20.01 6.82
CA LYS A 48 -13.18 18.89 7.11
C LYS A 48 -12.08 19.29 8.10
N ILE A 49 -11.61 20.53 8.03
CA ILE A 49 -10.63 21.07 8.97
C ILE A 49 -11.28 21.30 10.33
N THR A 50 -12.47 21.93 10.35
CA THR A 50 -13.26 22.14 11.57
C THR A 50 -13.51 20.85 12.32
N VAL A 51 -13.92 19.78 11.63
CA VAL A 51 -14.15 18.46 12.24
C VAL A 51 -12.85 17.85 12.79
N ALA A 52 -11.73 17.99 12.07
CA ALA A 52 -10.46 17.44 12.51
C ALA A 52 -9.95 18.14 13.79
N ILE A 53 -9.99 19.48 13.82
CA ILE A 53 -9.58 20.26 14.99
C ILE A 53 -10.53 19.98 16.17
N THR A 54 -11.85 19.92 15.94
CA THR A 54 -12.82 19.59 17.00
C THR A 54 -12.53 18.24 17.65
N LYS A 55 -12.23 17.20 16.85
CA LYS A 55 -11.85 15.88 17.36
C LYS A 55 -10.59 15.93 18.23
N ALA A 56 -9.64 16.78 17.87
CA ALA A 56 -8.43 16.99 18.66
C ALA A 56 -8.77 17.56 20.06
N PHE A 57 -9.61 18.60 20.11
CA PHE A 57 -10.05 19.19 21.38
C PHE A 57 -10.84 18.20 22.24
N LEU A 58 -11.74 17.42 21.63
CA LEU A 58 -12.53 16.40 22.34
C LEU A 58 -11.67 15.27 22.91
N ALA A 59 -10.57 14.92 22.26
CA ALA A 59 -9.65 13.90 22.74
C ALA A 59 -8.93 14.33 24.05
N VAL A 60 -8.68 15.63 24.22
CA VAL A 60 -7.97 16.17 25.39
C VAL A 60 -8.93 16.60 26.51
N GLU A 61 -10.03 17.28 26.17
CA GLU A 61 -10.95 17.87 27.15
C GLU A 61 -12.14 16.95 27.52
N GLY A 62 -12.31 15.82 26.82
CA GLY A 62 -13.36 14.83 27.08
C GLY A 62 -14.74 15.19 26.50
N GLY A 63 -15.76 14.35 26.74
CA GLY A 63 -17.08 14.48 26.12
C GLY A 63 -17.87 15.76 26.49
N ASN A 64 -17.60 16.35 27.66
CA ASN A 64 -18.27 17.58 28.12
C ASN A 64 -17.85 18.82 27.32
N ALA A 65 -16.75 18.75 26.57
CA ALA A 65 -16.30 19.80 25.67
C ALA A 65 -17.14 19.91 24.38
N ALA A 66 -17.95 18.91 24.02
CA ALA A 66 -18.73 18.91 22.77
C ALA A 66 -19.76 20.04 22.68
N ALA A 67 -20.28 20.51 23.82
CA ALA A 67 -21.23 21.61 23.91
C ALA A 67 -20.58 22.97 24.27
N SER A 68 -19.25 23.03 24.38
CA SER A 68 -18.55 24.23 24.82
C SER A 68 -18.48 25.29 23.72
N SER A 69 -19.13 26.44 23.92
CA SER A 69 -19.07 27.59 23.00
C SER A 69 -17.64 28.06 22.76
N ARG A 70 -16.81 28.09 23.80
CA ARG A 70 -15.38 28.45 23.73
C ARG A 70 -14.62 27.62 22.70
N ILE A 71 -14.89 26.31 22.64
CA ILE A 71 -14.19 25.40 21.72
C ILE A 71 -14.67 25.64 20.30
N HIS A 72 -15.98 25.78 20.09
CA HIS A 72 -16.53 26.09 18.76
C HIS A 72 -15.97 27.40 18.20
N GLU A 73 -15.89 28.45 19.01
CA GLU A 73 -15.27 29.73 18.62
C GLU A 73 -13.78 29.59 18.31
N THR A 74 -13.04 28.83 19.14
CA THR A 74 -11.61 28.60 18.94
C THR A 74 -11.33 27.81 17.67
N VAL A 75 -12.09 26.74 17.43
CA VAL A 75 -12.02 25.91 16.22
C VAL A 75 -12.32 26.75 14.99
N ALA A 76 -13.42 27.52 15.00
CA ALA A 76 -13.80 28.36 13.87
C ALA A 76 -12.68 29.36 13.50
N ARG A 77 -12.10 30.01 14.51
CA ARG A 77 -10.97 30.94 14.34
C ARG A 77 -9.73 30.25 13.76
N LEU A 78 -9.40 29.04 14.24
CA LEU A 78 -8.25 28.27 13.74
C LEU A 78 -8.46 27.81 12.30
N THR A 79 -9.66 27.32 11.97
CA THR A 79 -10.03 26.94 10.61
C THR A 79 -9.90 28.14 9.67
N GLU A 80 -10.43 29.30 10.06
CA GLU A 80 -10.33 30.52 9.25
C GLU A 80 -8.88 30.94 8.98
N GLN A 81 -7.99 30.85 9.98
CA GLN A 81 -6.56 31.15 9.80
C GLN A 81 -5.87 30.21 8.82
N VAL A 82 -6.18 28.90 8.89
CA VAL A 82 -5.65 27.90 7.96
C VAL A 82 -6.14 28.20 6.55
N THR A 83 -7.45 28.42 6.38
CA THR A 83 -8.07 28.75 5.08
C THR A 83 -7.52 30.04 4.48
N ALA A 84 -7.36 31.08 5.30
CA ALA A 84 -6.79 32.37 4.88
C ALA A 84 -5.34 32.22 4.39
N THR A 85 -4.56 31.35 5.03
CA THR A 85 -3.16 31.09 4.64
C THR A 85 -3.08 30.51 3.22
N PHE A 86 -3.95 29.54 2.90
CA PHE A 86 -4.00 28.95 1.56
C PHE A 86 -4.55 29.92 0.51
N LYS A 87 -5.61 30.67 0.82
CA LYS A 87 -6.16 31.70 -0.08
C LYS A 87 -5.14 32.79 -0.41
N ARG A 88 -4.31 33.19 0.55
CA ARG A 88 -3.24 34.19 0.35
C ARG A 88 -2.08 33.65 -0.49
N ARG A 89 -1.71 32.38 -0.33
CA ARG A 89 -0.65 31.73 -1.14
C ARG A 89 -1.10 31.46 -2.58
N MET A 90 -2.39 31.21 -2.79
CA MET A 90 -2.96 30.81 -4.09
C MET A 90 -4.21 31.63 -4.44
N PRO A 91 -4.03 32.92 -4.80
CA PRO A 91 -5.15 33.82 -5.10
C PRO A 91 -5.96 33.42 -6.35
N SER A 92 -5.34 32.68 -7.29
CA SER A 92 -5.98 32.20 -8.52
C SER A 92 -6.53 30.76 -8.41
N GLY A 93 -6.59 30.21 -7.19
CA GLY A 93 -6.86 28.79 -6.96
C GLY A 93 -5.62 27.92 -7.15
N GLY A 94 -5.77 26.61 -6.94
CA GLY A 94 -4.66 25.66 -6.98
C GLY A 94 -4.96 24.32 -6.32
N THR A 95 -4.02 23.40 -6.43
CA THR A 95 -4.09 22.06 -5.80
C THR A 95 -3.12 22.00 -4.63
N ILE A 96 -3.60 21.56 -3.47
CA ILE A 96 -2.79 21.37 -2.26
C ILE A 96 -2.79 19.91 -1.81
N HIS A 97 -1.65 19.45 -1.33
CA HIS A 97 -1.57 18.12 -0.73
C HIS A 97 -2.22 18.12 0.66
N ILE A 98 -2.89 17.02 1.01
CA ILE A 98 -3.54 16.86 2.31
C ILE A 98 -2.55 16.94 3.50
N GLU A 99 -1.27 16.61 3.30
CA GLU A 99 -0.24 16.79 4.33
C GLU A 99 0.04 18.27 4.60
N GLU A 100 0.07 19.12 3.57
CA GLU A 100 0.26 20.56 3.76
C GLU A 100 -0.86 21.18 4.61
N ILE A 101 -2.09 20.71 4.46
CA ILE A 101 -3.23 21.13 5.29
C ILE A 101 -2.99 20.71 6.74
N GLN A 102 -2.49 19.50 6.98
CA GLN A 102 -2.21 19.01 8.33
C GLN A 102 -1.09 19.79 9.00
N ASP A 103 -0.02 20.10 8.28
CA ASP A 103 1.08 20.91 8.79
C ASP A 103 0.62 22.34 9.14
N GLN A 104 -0.28 22.93 8.34
CA GLN A 104 -0.86 24.24 8.67
C GLN A 104 -1.79 24.18 9.90
N VAL A 105 -2.55 23.10 10.08
CA VAL A 105 -3.39 22.91 11.27
C VAL A 105 -2.53 22.79 12.53
N GLU A 106 -1.43 22.03 12.47
CA GLU A 106 -0.47 21.91 13.57
C GLU A 106 0.16 23.24 13.93
N LEU A 107 0.62 23.98 12.92
CA LEU A 107 1.18 25.31 13.12
C LEU A 107 0.18 26.27 13.76
N ALA A 108 -1.09 26.23 13.35
CA ALA A 108 -2.15 27.06 13.92
C ALA A 108 -2.42 26.71 15.39
N LEU A 109 -2.49 25.41 15.73
CA LEU A 109 -2.66 24.94 17.10
C LEU A 109 -1.49 25.35 18.00
N MET A 110 -0.25 25.22 17.51
CA MET A 110 0.95 25.64 18.25
C MET A 110 0.98 27.15 18.50
N ARG A 111 0.64 27.97 17.49
CA ARG A 111 0.61 29.44 17.61
C ARG A 111 -0.49 29.96 18.53
N ALA A 112 -1.61 29.24 18.61
CA ALA A 112 -2.69 29.58 19.54
C ALA A 112 -2.38 29.23 21.00
N GLY A 113 -1.24 28.59 21.28
CA GLY A 113 -0.84 28.20 22.63
C GLY A 113 -1.46 26.90 23.12
N GLU A 114 -2.17 26.17 22.25
CA GLU A 114 -2.88 24.93 22.58
C GLU A 114 -1.94 23.72 22.58
N GLN A 115 -0.90 23.77 23.41
CA GLN A 115 0.22 22.81 23.38
C GLN A 115 -0.21 21.36 23.60
N LYS A 116 -1.19 21.11 24.47
CA LYS A 116 -1.70 19.77 24.74
C LYS A 116 -2.45 19.20 23.53
N VAL A 117 -3.35 20.00 22.96
CA VAL A 117 -4.14 19.62 21.77
C VAL A 117 -3.23 19.44 20.55
N ALA A 118 -2.25 20.32 20.34
CA ALA A 118 -1.28 20.20 19.26
C ALA A 118 -0.47 18.90 19.34
N ARG A 119 0.00 18.55 20.55
CA ARG A 119 0.77 17.31 20.78
C ARG A 119 -0.06 16.07 20.49
N ASP A 120 -1.27 16.01 21.03
CA ASP A 120 -2.15 14.83 20.85
C ASP A 120 -2.62 14.71 19.40
N TYR A 121 -2.81 15.84 18.70
CA TYR A 121 -3.06 15.85 17.26
C TYR A 121 -1.90 15.25 16.45
N VAL A 122 -0.65 15.61 16.76
CA VAL A 122 0.54 15.06 16.10
C VAL A 122 0.66 13.56 16.37
N ILE A 123 0.51 13.13 17.63
CA ILE A 123 0.56 11.71 18.02
C ILE A 123 -0.53 10.92 17.29
N TYR A 124 -1.77 11.44 17.23
CA TYR A 124 -2.86 10.79 16.51
C TYR A 124 -2.59 10.73 15.00
N ARG A 125 -2.04 11.79 14.40
CA ARG A 125 -1.65 11.85 12.98
C ARG A 125 -0.62 10.77 12.68
N GLU A 126 0.42 10.66 13.50
CA GLU A 126 1.50 9.70 13.36
C GLU A 126 0.99 8.26 13.55
N ALA A 127 0.19 8.00 14.59
CA ALA A 127 -0.43 6.69 14.81
C ALA A 127 -1.32 6.28 13.62
N ARG A 128 -2.07 7.22 13.02
CA ARG A 128 -2.87 6.97 11.81
C ARG A 128 -2.01 6.86 10.55
N ALA A 129 -0.88 7.54 10.46
CA ALA A 129 0.08 7.39 9.36
C ALA A 129 0.74 6.01 9.44
N GLN A 130 1.11 5.57 10.64
CA GLN A 130 1.67 4.25 10.90
C GLN A 130 0.63 3.17 10.63
N ALA A 131 -0.59 3.28 11.17
CA ALA A 131 -1.68 2.34 10.88
C ALA A 131 -2.05 2.30 9.38
N ARG A 132 -1.79 3.38 8.62
CA ARG A 132 -1.91 3.38 7.16
C ARG A 132 -0.71 2.75 6.47
N LYS A 133 0.53 2.90 6.96
CA LYS A 133 1.68 2.10 6.50
C LYS A 133 1.48 0.60 6.77
N SER A 134 0.76 0.26 7.85
CA SER A 134 0.39 -1.11 8.21
C SER A 134 -0.83 -1.62 7.42
N GLY A 135 -1.82 -0.76 7.16
CA GLY A 135 -3.09 -1.12 6.52
C GLY A 135 -3.20 -0.80 5.02
N ALA A 136 -2.17 -0.19 4.42
CA ALA A 136 -2.05 0.02 2.97
C ALA A 136 -1.23 -1.09 2.28
N ALA A 137 -1.02 -2.22 2.96
CA ALA A 137 -0.29 -3.36 2.41
C ALA A 137 -0.97 -3.98 1.17
N ASP A 138 -2.23 -3.65 0.88
CA ASP A 138 -3.02 -4.27 -0.20
C ASP A 138 -3.53 -3.32 -1.30
N VAL A 139 -3.05 -2.06 -1.37
CA VAL A 139 -3.41 -1.19 -2.51
C VAL A 139 -2.22 -1.06 -3.43
N ALA A 140 -2.31 -1.76 -4.57
CA ALA A 140 -1.37 -1.64 -5.67
C ALA A 140 -1.11 -0.16 -5.96
N GLN A 141 0.13 0.29 -5.78
CA GLN A 141 0.55 1.65 -6.15
C GLN A 141 1.16 1.58 -7.54
N PRO A 142 0.43 1.93 -8.61
CA PRO A 142 0.96 1.79 -9.96
C PRO A 142 2.10 2.77 -10.20
N HIS A 143 3.23 2.28 -10.70
CA HIS A 143 4.30 3.14 -11.17
C HIS A 143 3.82 3.97 -12.39
N PRO A 144 4.15 5.27 -12.50
CA PRO A 144 3.57 6.15 -13.51
C PRO A 144 3.99 5.85 -14.97
N SER A 145 5.11 5.16 -15.20
CA SER A 145 5.64 4.92 -16.56
C SER A 145 5.97 3.47 -16.90
N ILE A 146 6.58 2.71 -15.99
CA ILE A 146 6.96 1.31 -16.19
C ILE A 146 5.72 0.41 -16.17
N ARG A 147 5.46 -0.26 -17.29
CA ARG A 147 4.51 -1.36 -17.39
C ARG A 147 5.23 -2.70 -17.43
N VAL A 148 4.59 -3.71 -16.87
CA VAL A 148 5.10 -5.06 -16.73
C VAL A 148 4.22 -6.02 -17.53
N THR A 149 4.87 -6.89 -18.29
CA THR A 149 4.21 -7.95 -19.07
C THR A 149 4.09 -9.22 -18.22
N ARG A 150 2.86 -9.67 -18.01
CA ARG A 150 2.55 -10.92 -17.27
C ARG A 150 2.74 -12.15 -18.17
N ALA A 151 2.73 -13.33 -17.56
CA ALA A 151 2.84 -14.60 -18.27
C ALA A 151 1.67 -14.88 -19.24
N ASP A 152 0.49 -14.28 -19.00
CA ASP A 152 -0.68 -14.35 -19.88
C ASP A 152 -0.61 -13.36 -21.07
N GLY A 153 0.47 -12.59 -21.18
CA GLY A 153 0.67 -11.56 -22.19
C GLY A 153 -0.07 -10.24 -21.90
N SER A 154 -0.80 -10.14 -20.80
CA SER A 154 -1.41 -8.89 -20.37
C SER A 154 -0.35 -7.91 -19.84
N VAL A 155 -0.60 -6.62 -20.03
CA VAL A 155 0.29 -5.55 -19.60
C VAL A 155 -0.39 -4.78 -18.47
N GLN A 156 0.30 -4.67 -17.34
CA GLN A 156 -0.17 -3.92 -16.17
C GLN A 156 0.87 -2.90 -15.73
N ALA A 157 0.47 -1.89 -14.96
CA ALA A 157 1.44 -1.02 -14.31
C ALA A 157 2.25 -1.81 -13.28
N LEU A 158 3.54 -1.48 -13.12
CA LEU A 158 4.36 -2.05 -12.05
C LEU A 158 3.72 -1.73 -10.68
N ASP A 159 3.49 -2.76 -9.88
CA ASP A 159 2.96 -2.61 -8.53
C ASP A 159 4.09 -2.22 -7.55
N MET A 160 4.20 -0.92 -7.28
CA MET A 160 5.16 -0.38 -6.33
C MET A 160 4.84 -0.79 -4.89
N GLY A 161 3.58 -1.03 -4.55
CA GLY A 161 3.17 -1.45 -3.22
C GLY A 161 3.71 -2.84 -2.90
N ARG A 162 3.53 -3.77 -3.84
CA ARG A 162 4.13 -5.11 -3.76
C ARG A 162 5.65 -5.05 -3.71
N LEU A 163 6.27 -4.28 -4.62
CA LEU A 163 7.73 -4.12 -4.70
C LEU A 163 8.33 -3.62 -3.38
N GLN A 164 7.75 -2.56 -2.79
CA GLN A 164 8.22 -2.02 -1.53
C GLN A 164 7.99 -2.98 -0.36
N THR A 165 6.91 -3.76 -0.40
CA THR A 165 6.60 -4.77 0.62
C THR A 165 7.67 -5.86 0.64
N ILE A 166 8.01 -6.44 -0.52
CA ILE A 166 9.04 -7.48 -0.61
C ILE A 166 10.42 -6.98 -0.20
N ILE A 167 10.79 -5.74 -0.58
CA ILE A 167 12.08 -5.15 -0.21
C ILE A 167 12.13 -4.91 1.31
N ARG A 168 11.04 -4.38 1.89
CA ARG A 168 10.95 -4.12 3.32
C ARG A 168 11.08 -5.41 4.14
N GLU A 169 10.31 -6.45 3.79
CA GLU A 169 10.40 -7.76 4.46
C GLU A 169 11.79 -8.37 4.29
N ALA A 170 12.42 -8.22 3.11
CA ALA A 170 13.77 -8.71 2.89
C ALA A 170 14.81 -8.00 3.75
N CYS A 171 14.65 -6.71 4.03
CA CYS A 171 15.56 -5.92 4.87
C CYS A 171 15.29 -6.06 6.38
N GLU A 172 14.20 -6.71 6.80
CA GLU A 172 13.79 -6.76 8.19
C GLU A 172 14.83 -7.42 9.10
N GLY A 173 15.11 -6.79 10.25
CA GLY A 173 16.01 -7.34 11.27
C GLY A 173 17.49 -7.36 10.89
N LEU A 174 17.88 -6.71 9.79
CA LEU A 174 19.27 -6.61 9.33
C LEU A 174 19.81 -5.20 9.56
N ALA A 175 21.07 -5.11 10.02
CA ALA A 175 21.76 -3.84 10.21
C ALA A 175 22.45 -3.39 8.93
N GLU A 176 22.62 -2.07 8.76
CA GLU A 176 23.38 -1.46 7.65
C GLU A 176 22.87 -1.80 6.23
N VAL A 177 21.59 -2.20 6.12
CA VAL A 177 20.92 -2.40 4.83
C VAL A 177 19.94 -1.26 4.54
N ASP A 178 19.87 -0.85 3.29
CA ASP A 178 19.01 0.24 2.81
C ASP A 178 18.10 -0.28 1.69
N GLY A 179 16.83 -0.49 2.03
CA GLY A 179 15.81 -0.92 1.06
C GLY A 179 15.51 0.14 0.00
N ALA A 180 15.59 1.43 0.33
CA ALA A 180 15.35 2.50 -0.63
C ALA A 180 16.47 2.58 -1.69
N LEU A 181 17.70 2.26 -1.30
CA LEU A 181 18.81 2.11 -2.24
C LEU A 181 18.52 0.99 -3.25
N ILE A 182 18.12 -0.20 -2.77
CA ILE A 182 17.75 -1.33 -3.65
C ILE A 182 16.63 -0.92 -4.61
N GLU A 183 15.55 -0.34 -4.09
CA GLU A 183 14.41 0.11 -4.90
C GLU A 183 14.87 1.07 -6.00
N SER A 184 15.62 2.11 -5.65
CA SER A 184 16.06 3.13 -6.59
C SER A 184 17.00 2.59 -7.68
N GLU A 185 17.91 1.68 -7.32
CA GLU A 185 18.84 1.05 -8.26
C GLU A 185 18.13 0.02 -9.16
N THR A 186 17.16 -0.72 -8.64
CA THR A 186 16.36 -1.64 -9.45
C THR A 186 15.52 -0.86 -10.47
N LEU A 187 14.82 0.21 -10.06
CA LEU A 187 14.01 1.01 -10.98
C LEU A 187 14.82 1.62 -12.14
N LYS A 188 16.08 2.00 -11.91
CA LYS A 188 16.98 2.51 -12.98
C LYS A 188 17.29 1.47 -14.04
N ASN A 189 17.26 0.18 -13.68
CA ASN A 189 17.60 -0.93 -14.56
C ASN A 189 16.36 -1.53 -15.27
N LEU A 190 15.16 -1.10 -14.90
CA LEU A 190 13.91 -1.54 -15.53
C LEU A 190 13.57 -0.68 -16.74
N TYR A 191 13.00 -1.32 -17.77
CA TYR A 191 12.47 -0.66 -18.96
C TYR A 191 10.97 -0.94 -19.09
N ASP A 192 10.26 -0.11 -19.86
CA ASP A 192 8.82 -0.29 -20.10
C ASP A 192 8.56 -1.55 -20.93
N GLY A 193 7.63 -2.40 -20.46
CA GLY A 193 7.30 -3.69 -21.06
C GLY A 193 8.11 -4.87 -20.54
N VAL A 194 8.97 -4.66 -19.54
CA VAL A 194 9.74 -5.73 -18.86
C VAL A 194 8.82 -6.87 -18.38
N ALA A 195 9.25 -8.12 -18.48
CA ALA A 195 8.47 -9.23 -17.98
C ALA A 195 8.45 -9.24 -16.43
N GLU A 196 7.35 -9.67 -15.83
CA GLU A 196 7.21 -9.71 -14.36
C GLU A 196 8.30 -10.55 -13.69
N LYS A 197 8.69 -11.67 -14.31
CA LYS A 197 9.81 -12.52 -13.85
C LYS A 197 11.16 -11.79 -13.86
N ASP A 198 11.35 -10.91 -14.84
CA ASP A 198 12.59 -10.16 -14.99
C ASP A 198 12.67 -9.02 -13.98
N VAL A 199 11.52 -8.47 -13.53
CA VAL A 199 11.48 -7.49 -12.44
C VAL A 199 12.13 -8.07 -11.20
N ASN A 200 11.64 -9.21 -10.70
CA ASN A 200 12.20 -9.84 -9.51
C ASN A 200 13.68 -10.23 -9.70
N THR A 201 14.05 -10.70 -10.89
CA THR A 201 15.47 -10.99 -11.20
C THR A 201 16.33 -9.74 -11.10
N ALA A 202 15.83 -8.58 -11.55
CA ALA A 202 16.52 -7.31 -11.40
C ALA A 202 16.72 -6.93 -9.92
N LEU A 203 15.72 -7.14 -9.05
CA LEU A 203 15.88 -6.92 -7.59
C LEU A 203 17.02 -7.77 -7.02
N VAL A 204 17.03 -9.08 -7.32
CA VAL A 204 18.04 -10.00 -6.83
C VAL A 204 19.43 -9.61 -7.32
N MET A 205 19.58 -9.23 -8.60
CA MET A 205 20.86 -8.78 -9.15
C MET A 205 21.33 -7.48 -8.51
N THR A 206 20.44 -6.48 -8.34
CA THR A 206 20.77 -5.24 -7.65
C THR A 206 21.25 -5.50 -6.23
N ALA A 207 20.48 -6.25 -5.43
CA ALA A 207 20.85 -6.57 -4.05
C ALA A 207 22.17 -7.33 -3.95
N ARG A 208 22.42 -8.27 -4.89
CA ARG A 208 23.66 -9.05 -4.93
C ARG A 208 24.91 -8.17 -5.09
N THR A 209 24.84 -7.12 -5.89
CA THR A 209 26.00 -6.21 -6.08
C THR A 209 26.36 -5.43 -4.81
N LEU A 210 25.41 -5.25 -3.88
CA LEU A 210 25.64 -4.55 -2.63
C LEU A 210 26.36 -5.42 -1.57
N VAL A 211 26.42 -6.75 -1.77
CA VAL A 211 27.08 -7.70 -0.87
C VAL A 211 28.57 -7.42 -0.71
N GLU A 212 29.23 -6.89 -1.76
CA GLU A 212 30.64 -6.51 -1.69
C GLU A 212 30.91 -5.34 -0.74
N ARG A 213 29.90 -4.49 -0.49
CA ARG A 213 30.00 -3.34 0.41
C ARG A 213 29.55 -3.70 1.82
N GLU A 214 28.47 -4.45 1.95
CA GLU A 214 27.90 -4.86 3.23
C GLU A 214 27.41 -6.32 3.16
N PRO A 215 28.02 -7.25 3.95
CA PRO A 215 27.67 -8.67 3.93
C PRO A 215 26.20 -9.01 4.20
N ASN A 216 25.47 -8.19 4.98
CA ASN A 216 24.07 -8.43 5.32
C ASN A 216 23.15 -8.43 4.09
N TYR A 217 23.55 -7.77 2.98
CA TYR A 217 22.82 -7.89 1.71
C TYR A 217 22.78 -9.32 1.16
N SER A 218 23.64 -10.24 1.62
CA SER A 218 23.56 -11.66 1.24
C SER A 218 22.26 -12.30 1.72
N TYR A 219 21.79 -11.94 2.92
CA TYR A 219 20.49 -12.37 3.43
C TYR A 219 19.36 -11.69 2.66
N VAL A 220 19.44 -10.38 2.44
CA VAL A 220 18.45 -9.65 1.63
C VAL A 220 18.27 -10.29 0.25
N THR A 221 19.38 -10.59 -0.42
CA THR A 221 19.40 -11.21 -1.75
C THR A 221 18.75 -12.60 -1.71
N ALA A 222 19.00 -13.41 -0.67
CA ALA A 222 18.35 -14.71 -0.50
C ALA A 222 16.83 -14.55 -0.30
N ARG A 223 16.40 -13.60 0.51
CA ARG A 223 14.99 -13.34 0.81
C ARG A 223 14.22 -12.85 -0.41
N LEU A 224 14.84 -12.02 -1.24
CA LEU A 224 14.30 -11.60 -2.54
C LEU A 224 14.22 -12.77 -3.52
N LEU A 225 15.24 -13.63 -3.57
CA LEU A 225 15.20 -14.86 -4.38
C LEU A 225 14.07 -15.79 -3.92
N MET A 226 13.81 -15.88 -2.61
CA MET A 226 12.73 -16.70 -2.06
C MET A 226 11.35 -16.28 -2.55
N ASP A 227 11.13 -15.01 -2.90
CA ASP A 227 9.86 -14.55 -3.50
C ASP A 227 9.57 -15.25 -4.83
N ASN A 228 10.61 -15.42 -5.67
CA ASN A 228 10.49 -16.18 -6.93
C ASN A 228 10.19 -17.65 -6.66
N ILE A 229 10.93 -18.26 -5.72
CA ILE A 229 10.78 -19.69 -5.39
C ILE A 229 9.38 -19.97 -4.87
N ARG A 230 8.83 -19.11 -4.00
CA ARG A 230 7.45 -19.25 -3.48
C ARG A 230 6.42 -19.13 -4.59
N ALA A 231 6.51 -18.10 -5.44
CA ALA A 231 5.57 -17.90 -6.54
C ALA A 231 5.58 -19.09 -7.52
N GLU A 232 6.77 -19.61 -7.83
CA GLU A 232 6.94 -20.77 -8.69
C GLU A 232 6.37 -22.05 -8.06
N ALA A 233 6.80 -22.40 -6.84
CA ALA A 233 6.39 -23.63 -6.18
C ALA A 233 4.89 -23.64 -5.84
N LEU A 234 4.35 -22.56 -5.26
CA LEU A 234 2.93 -22.47 -4.91
C LEU A 234 2.04 -22.40 -6.15
N GLY A 235 2.53 -21.75 -7.21
CA GLY A 235 1.85 -21.69 -8.50
C GLY A 235 1.74 -23.08 -9.13
N PHE A 236 2.82 -23.86 -9.13
CA PHE A 236 2.83 -25.24 -9.62
C PHE A 236 1.91 -26.16 -8.81
N LEU A 237 1.90 -25.99 -7.48
CA LEU A 237 1.02 -26.76 -6.58
C LEU A 237 -0.45 -26.30 -6.61
N GLY A 238 -0.77 -25.22 -7.33
CA GLY A 238 -2.13 -24.71 -7.45
C GLY A 238 -2.68 -24.07 -6.16
N ILE A 239 -1.79 -23.59 -5.28
CA ILE A 239 -2.16 -23.06 -3.96
C ILE A 239 -2.32 -21.54 -4.00
N ALA A 240 -1.34 -20.85 -4.58
CA ALA A 240 -1.31 -19.39 -4.71
C ALA A 240 -0.42 -19.00 -5.88
N SER A 241 -0.77 -17.93 -6.60
CA SER A 241 0.05 -17.41 -7.71
C SER A 241 1.23 -16.56 -7.24
N SER A 242 1.19 -16.06 -6.01
CA SER A 242 2.25 -15.31 -5.33
C SER A 242 2.00 -15.36 -3.83
N ALA A 243 3.05 -15.24 -3.03
CA ALA A 243 2.90 -15.11 -1.59
C ALA A 243 4.14 -14.44 -0.94
N THR A 244 3.91 -13.56 0.02
CA THR A 244 4.95 -12.86 0.78
C THR A 244 5.55 -13.76 1.87
N HIS A 245 6.55 -13.27 2.59
CA HIS A 245 7.21 -14.06 3.63
C HIS A 245 6.26 -14.42 4.77
N HIS A 246 5.53 -13.46 5.32
CA HIS A 246 4.66 -13.70 6.46
C HIS A 246 3.42 -14.54 6.11
N GLU A 247 2.95 -14.50 4.86
CA GLU A 247 1.86 -15.37 4.40
C GLU A 247 2.24 -16.86 4.44
N MET A 248 3.55 -17.19 4.47
CA MET A 248 4.02 -18.56 4.61
C MET A 248 3.71 -19.20 5.95
N ALA A 249 3.38 -18.40 6.98
CA ALA A 249 2.92 -18.92 8.26
C ALA A 249 1.74 -19.90 8.09
N ASP A 250 0.82 -19.60 7.17
CA ASP A 250 -0.36 -20.42 6.90
C ASP A 250 -0.20 -21.32 5.66
N LEU A 251 0.58 -20.87 4.67
CA LEU A 251 0.68 -21.54 3.38
C LEU A 251 1.60 -22.77 3.40
N TYR A 252 2.63 -22.84 4.25
CA TYR A 252 3.48 -24.03 4.34
C TYR A 252 2.72 -25.29 4.75
N ALA A 253 1.81 -25.17 5.72
CA ALA A 253 1.00 -26.29 6.19
C ALA A 253 0.06 -26.82 5.09
N LYS A 254 -0.37 -25.96 4.16
CA LYS A 254 -1.18 -26.32 2.99
C LYS A 254 -0.33 -26.86 1.83
N ALA A 255 0.90 -26.35 1.69
CA ALA A 255 1.82 -26.75 0.62
C ALA A 255 2.42 -28.13 0.80
N LEU A 256 2.74 -28.53 2.03
CA LEU A 256 3.38 -29.83 2.28
C LEU A 256 2.56 -31.03 1.76
N PRO A 257 1.24 -31.16 2.06
CA PRO A 257 0.45 -32.26 1.52
C PRO A 257 0.38 -32.26 -0.01
N ALA A 258 0.16 -31.10 -0.64
CA ALA A 258 0.09 -30.97 -2.09
C ALA A 258 1.44 -31.32 -2.76
N TYR A 259 2.55 -30.91 -2.15
CA TYR A 259 3.90 -31.26 -2.60
C TYR A 259 4.16 -32.77 -2.55
N VAL A 260 3.82 -33.44 -1.43
CA VAL A 260 3.97 -34.89 -1.32
C VAL A 260 3.08 -35.62 -2.33
N GLU A 261 1.85 -35.15 -2.53
CA GLU A 261 0.95 -35.74 -3.51
C GLU A 261 1.51 -35.66 -4.93
N LYS A 262 1.93 -34.46 -5.36
CA LYS A 262 2.51 -34.20 -6.68
C LYS A 262 3.86 -34.89 -6.88
N GLY A 263 4.73 -34.86 -5.88
CA GLY A 263 6.03 -35.52 -5.97
C GLY A 263 5.92 -37.04 -6.09
N VAL A 264 4.93 -37.65 -5.45
CA VAL A 264 4.64 -39.10 -5.62
C VAL A 264 3.97 -39.36 -6.97
N GLU A 265 3.06 -38.48 -7.45
CA GLU A 265 2.44 -38.57 -8.78
C GLU A 265 3.49 -38.62 -9.90
N PHE A 266 4.56 -37.81 -9.79
CA PHE A 266 5.66 -37.77 -10.74
C PHE A 266 6.82 -38.72 -10.42
N GLU A 267 6.66 -39.62 -9.44
CA GLU A 267 7.69 -40.58 -9.00
C GLU A 267 9.02 -39.95 -8.53
N LEU A 268 8.98 -38.67 -8.13
CA LEU A 268 10.13 -37.94 -7.57
C LEU A 268 10.27 -38.16 -6.06
N LEU A 269 9.19 -38.58 -5.39
CA LEU A 269 9.13 -38.88 -3.97
C LEU A 269 8.67 -40.32 -3.71
N ASP A 270 9.18 -40.93 -2.63
CA ASP A 270 8.74 -42.25 -2.18
C ASP A 270 7.28 -42.19 -1.68
N ALA A 271 6.43 -43.07 -2.19
CA ALA A 271 5.02 -43.15 -1.84
C ALA A 271 4.77 -43.35 -0.32
N LYS A 272 5.72 -43.93 0.41
CA LYS A 272 5.65 -44.07 1.88
C LYS A 272 5.53 -42.74 2.63
N LEU A 273 5.91 -41.62 2.01
CA LEU A 273 5.74 -40.30 2.61
C LEU A 273 4.26 -39.95 2.84
N LYS A 274 3.33 -40.56 2.10
CA LYS A 274 1.87 -40.38 2.30
C LYS A 274 1.35 -41.03 3.59
N ASP A 275 2.09 -41.98 4.16
CA ASP A 275 1.68 -42.68 5.38
C ASP A 275 1.92 -41.84 6.66
N TYR A 276 2.65 -40.73 6.55
CA TYR A 276 2.90 -39.81 7.65
C TYR A 276 1.71 -38.88 7.91
N ASP A 277 1.62 -38.36 9.14
CA ASP A 277 0.67 -37.30 9.50
C ASP A 277 1.16 -35.94 8.95
N LEU A 278 0.85 -35.69 7.67
CA LEU A 278 1.26 -34.48 6.95
C LEU A 278 0.64 -33.21 7.55
N ALA A 279 -0.52 -33.30 8.20
CA ALA A 279 -1.14 -32.16 8.87
C ALA A 279 -0.33 -31.74 10.11
N LYS A 280 0.07 -32.72 10.93
CA LYS A 280 0.93 -32.47 12.09
C LYS A 280 2.32 -31.99 11.68
N LEU A 281 2.90 -32.56 10.61
CA LEU A 281 4.20 -32.13 10.10
C LEU A 281 4.14 -30.72 9.50
N GLY A 282 3.09 -30.41 8.74
CA GLY A 282 2.86 -29.08 8.17
C GLY A 282 2.74 -28.00 9.24
N ALA A 283 2.02 -28.27 10.33
CA ALA A 283 1.92 -27.37 11.48
C ALA A 283 3.23 -27.19 12.26
N ALA A 284 4.18 -28.11 12.11
CA ALA A 284 5.51 -28.02 12.73
C ALA A 284 6.52 -27.23 11.89
N LEU A 285 6.19 -26.90 10.64
CA LEU A 285 7.04 -26.07 9.79
C LEU A 285 7.11 -24.64 10.32
N ASN A 286 8.31 -24.08 10.33
CA ASN A 286 8.56 -22.73 10.81
C ASN A 286 9.11 -21.86 9.68
N HIS A 287 8.25 -20.99 9.13
CA HIS A 287 8.55 -20.13 7.99
C HIS A 287 9.68 -19.11 8.26
N GLU A 288 9.86 -18.68 9.51
CA GLU A 288 10.92 -17.73 9.90
C GLU A 288 12.34 -18.27 9.62
N ARG A 289 12.48 -19.58 9.45
CA ARG A 289 13.78 -20.20 9.12
C ARG A 289 14.26 -19.86 7.71
N ASP A 290 13.38 -19.44 6.81
CA ASP A 290 13.77 -18.93 5.49
C ASP A 290 14.73 -17.73 5.61
N GLN A 291 14.54 -16.91 6.64
CA GLN A 291 15.33 -15.70 6.87
C GLN A 291 16.79 -15.97 7.25
N GLN A 292 17.14 -17.23 7.52
CA GLN A 292 18.48 -17.68 7.92
C GLN A 292 19.38 -17.97 6.72
N PHE A 293 18.82 -18.09 5.51
CA PHE A 293 19.61 -18.42 4.33
C PHE A 293 20.47 -17.25 3.87
N THR A 294 21.74 -17.55 3.57
CA THR A 294 22.58 -16.69 2.73
C THR A 294 22.28 -16.95 1.26
N TYR A 295 22.58 -15.99 0.39
CA TYR A 295 22.28 -16.10 -1.03
C TYR A 295 22.91 -17.35 -1.67
N LEU A 296 24.20 -17.60 -1.40
CA LEU A 296 24.90 -18.78 -1.91
C LEU A 296 24.28 -20.09 -1.40
N GLY A 297 23.84 -20.11 -0.14
CA GLY A 297 23.21 -21.27 0.48
C GLY A 297 21.88 -21.59 -0.20
N LEU A 298 21.00 -20.60 -0.35
CA LEU A 298 19.72 -20.79 -1.00
C LEU A 298 19.87 -21.14 -2.48
N GLN A 299 20.75 -20.44 -3.20
CA GLN A 299 20.99 -20.72 -4.62
C GLN A 299 21.52 -22.15 -4.82
N THR A 300 22.40 -22.62 -3.94
CA THR A 300 22.90 -24.00 -3.99
C THR A 300 21.77 -25.03 -3.84
N LEU A 301 20.86 -24.81 -2.90
CA LEU A 301 19.72 -25.70 -2.69
C LEU A 301 18.77 -25.67 -3.88
N TYR A 302 18.45 -24.47 -4.37
CA TYR A 302 17.56 -24.28 -5.51
C TYR A 302 18.10 -24.96 -6.78
N ASP A 303 19.36 -24.71 -7.14
CA ASP A 303 19.93 -25.19 -8.40
C ASP A 303 20.17 -26.70 -8.43
N ARG A 304 20.32 -27.36 -7.27
CA ARG A 304 20.86 -28.74 -7.19
C ARG A 304 20.09 -29.71 -6.30
N TYR A 305 19.23 -29.24 -5.39
CA TYR A 305 18.63 -30.09 -4.35
C TYR A 305 17.11 -30.04 -4.30
N PHE A 306 16.49 -28.90 -4.64
CA PHE A 306 15.04 -28.81 -4.67
C PHE A 306 14.47 -29.67 -5.82
N ILE A 307 13.29 -30.22 -5.57
CA ILE A 307 12.53 -31.12 -6.46
C ILE A 307 11.38 -30.32 -7.07
#